data_AF-A0A7C6I9T7-F1
#
_entry.id   AF-A0A7C6I9T7-F1
#
_cell.length_a   1.000
_cell.length_b   1.000
_cell.length_c   1.000
_cell.angle_alpha   90.00
_cell.angle_beta   90.00
_cell.angle_gamma   90.00
#
_symmetry.space_group_name_H-M   'P 1'
#
loop_
_entity.id
_entity.type
_entity.pdbx_description
1 polymer ?
#
loop_
_entity_poly.entity_id
_entity_poly.type
_entity_poly.pdbx_seq_one_letter_code
_entity_poly.pdbx_strand_id
1 'polypeptide(L)'
;MNWSIFLHSFGKIEDKPLQSTELESAYNMDYEIKMSHSDAWGFDERMIIIRERNDSIFYLTVYSMCRELIIQEDSIEGNVIIQNRKTEGNSSAWTLLDSEKSTIVKNLKKAIENYEQEYTSEMIFDGYMVSISLKDYKQKKKRVLNFYNTDISYVHKAMAIEKMMDSLQPPREAFTSFSYDEVASKCAEKQNDIMRAVKKVQTSENTDTLQNKNE
;
A
#
# COMPACT_ATOMS: atom_id res chain seq x y z
N MET A 1 31.94 -7.55 28.51
CA MET A 1 31.43 -6.68 27.44
C MET A 1 30.03 -7.18 27.08
N ASN A 2 28.99 -6.46 27.50
CA ASN A 2 27.62 -6.73 27.07
C ASN A 2 27.40 -5.97 25.75
N TRP A 3 27.45 -6.68 24.63
CA TRP A 3 26.94 -6.15 23.37
C TRP A 3 25.43 -6.35 23.39
N SER A 4 24.68 -5.31 23.77
CA SER A 4 23.23 -5.31 23.54
C SER A 4 22.99 -5.14 22.05
N ILE A 5 22.50 -6.19 21.40
CA ILE A 5 21.96 -6.10 20.04
C ILE A 5 20.60 -5.41 20.17
N PHE A 6 20.47 -4.23 19.56
CA PHE A 6 19.17 -3.59 19.40
C PHE A 6 18.41 -4.31 18.29
N LEU A 7 17.24 -4.85 18.63
CA LEU A 7 16.36 -5.50 17.67
C LEU A 7 15.18 -4.58 17.40
N HIS A 8 14.90 -4.37 16.11
CA HIS A 8 13.80 -3.60 15.59
C HIS A 8 12.76 -4.54 15.02
N SER A 9 11.47 -4.24 15.19
CA SER A 9 10.41 -4.99 14.54
C SER A 9 10.53 -4.84 13.03
N PHE A 10 10.45 -5.96 12.30
CA PHE A 10 10.31 -5.92 10.85
C PHE A 10 8.89 -5.50 10.50
N GLY A 11 8.70 -4.19 10.36
CA GLY A 11 7.39 -3.59 10.13
C GLY A 11 6.46 -3.66 11.34
N LYS A 12 5.16 -3.88 11.10
CA LYS A 12 4.08 -3.86 12.09
C LYS A 12 2.98 -4.88 11.79
N ILE A 13 2.45 -5.49 12.85
CA ILE A 13 1.22 -6.31 12.83
C ILE A 13 0.09 -5.55 13.56
N GLU A 14 -1.12 -5.60 13.03
CA GLU A 14 -2.30 -5.06 13.69
C GLU A 14 -3.53 -5.94 13.44
N ASP A 15 -4.18 -6.38 14.52
CA ASP A 15 -5.43 -7.14 14.48
C ASP A 15 -6.59 -6.28 14.97
N LYS A 16 -7.68 -6.23 14.20
CA LYS A 16 -8.88 -5.43 14.47
C LYS A 16 -10.15 -6.19 14.14
N PRO A 17 -11.29 -5.90 14.79
CA PRO A 17 -12.59 -6.35 14.29
C PRO A 17 -12.90 -5.67 12.94
N LEU A 18 -13.65 -6.35 12.08
CA LEU A 18 -14.19 -5.73 10.87
C LEU A 18 -15.22 -4.67 11.22
N GLN A 19 -15.21 -3.55 10.49
CA GLN A 19 -16.24 -2.51 10.63
C GLN A 19 -17.55 -2.97 9.97
N SER A 20 -18.69 -2.43 10.43
CA SER A 20 -20.01 -2.78 9.89
C SER A 20 -20.11 -2.58 8.37
N THR A 21 -19.51 -1.50 7.86
CA THR A 21 -19.45 -1.20 6.41
C THR A 21 -18.66 -2.24 5.62
N GLU A 22 -17.61 -2.83 6.22
CA GLU A 22 -16.84 -3.91 5.61
C GLU A 22 -17.61 -5.23 5.60
N LEU A 23 -18.50 -5.46 6.58
CA LEU A 23 -19.35 -6.65 6.65
C LEU A 23 -20.53 -6.56 5.66
N GLU A 24 -21.15 -5.39 5.54
CA GLU A 24 -22.28 -5.16 4.62
C GLU A 24 -21.89 -5.30 3.15
N SER A 25 -20.67 -4.92 2.80
CA SER A 25 -20.12 -5.05 1.45
C SER A 25 -19.66 -6.48 1.09
N ALA A 26 -19.60 -7.39 2.08
CA ALA A 26 -19.11 -8.75 1.93
C ALA A 26 -20.22 -9.74 1.57
N TYR A 27 -20.86 -9.58 0.41
CA TYR A 27 -21.90 -10.52 -0.01
C TYR A 27 -21.30 -11.88 -0.40
N ASN A 28 -21.50 -12.89 0.46
CA ASN A 28 -21.01 -14.28 0.29
C ASN A 28 -19.49 -14.41 0.10
N MET A 29 -18.70 -13.52 0.71
CA MET A 29 -17.25 -13.63 0.69
C MET A 29 -16.75 -14.40 1.92
N ASP A 30 -15.81 -15.30 1.72
CA ASP A 30 -15.14 -16.02 2.81
C ASP A 30 -14.02 -15.16 3.41
N TYR A 31 -13.16 -14.61 2.55
CA TYR A 31 -12.15 -13.63 2.91
C TYR A 31 -11.75 -12.75 1.71
N GLU A 32 -11.12 -11.62 2.03
CA GLU A 32 -10.43 -10.73 1.08
C GLU A 32 -8.98 -10.54 1.53
N ILE A 33 -8.03 -10.81 0.63
CA ILE A 33 -6.62 -10.43 0.80
C ILE A 33 -6.35 -9.26 -0.14
N LYS A 34 -5.97 -8.12 0.42
CA LYS A 34 -5.45 -6.97 -0.33
C LYS A 34 -3.98 -6.85 -0.02
N MET A 35 -3.15 -6.84 -1.05
CA MET A 35 -1.70 -6.67 -0.91
C MET A 35 -1.22 -5.58 -1.85
N SER A 36 -0.37 -4.69 -1.38
CA SER A 36 0.33 -3.72 -2.22
C SER A 36 1.83 -3.73 -1.95
N HIS A 37 2.58 -3.50 -3.03
CA HIS A 37 4.02 -3.34 -3.05
C HIS A 37 4.29 -1.98 -3.70
N SER A 38 4.99 -1.10 -2.98
CA SER A 38 5.49 0.16 -3.52
C SER A 38 6.95 0.38 -3.15
N ASP A 39 7.62 1.29 -3.85
CA ASP A 39 8.83 1.91 -3.29
C ASP A 39 8.52 2.69 -1.99
N ALA A 40 9.57 3.12 -1.28
CA ALA A 40 9.47 3.86 -0.02
C ALA A 40 8.70 5.18 -0.13
N TRP A 41 8.59 5.74 -1.34
CA TRP A 41 7.93 7.01 -1.63
C TRP A 41 6.49 6.85 -2.14
N GLY A 42 6.07 5.61 -2.42
CA GLY A 42 4.77 5.28 -2.98
C GLY A 42 4.61 5.74 -4.44
N PHE A 43 5.70 5.82 -5.21
CA PHE A 43 5.66 6.27 -6.60
C PHE A 43 5.29 5.17 -7.58
N ASP A 44 5.58 3.92 -7.24
CA ASP A 44 5.35 2.76 -8.08
C ASP A 44 4.59 1.66 -7.33
N GLU A 45 3.26 1.83 -7.16
CA GLU A 45 2.43 0.91 -6.39
C GLU A 45 1.76 -0.14 -7.29
N ARG A 46 2.11 -1.42 -7.05
CA ARG A 46 1.42 -2.59 -7.58
C ARG A 46 0.58 -3.23 -6.50
N MET A 47 -0.68 -3.49 -6.79
CA MET A 47 -1.63 -4.04 -5.85
C MET A 47 -2.38 -5.22 -6.44
N ILE A 48 -2.60 -6.25 -5.62
CA ILE A 48 -3.47 -7.37 -5.93
C ILE A 48 -4.54 -7.47 -4.84
N ILE A 49 -5.78 -7.65 -5.27
CA ILE A 49 -6.92 -7.90 -4.40
C ILE A 49 -7.47 -9.26 -4.76
N ILE A 50 -7.59 -10.14 -3.77
CA ILE A 50 -8.00 -11.53 -3.93
C ILE A 50 -9.20 -11.78 -3.05
N ARG A 51 -10.21 -12.46 -3.58
CA ARG A 51 -11.44 -12.80 -2.86
C ARG A 51 -11.77 -14.26 -3.07
N GLU A 52 -12.05 -14.97 -1.98
CA GLU A 52 -12.66 -16.30 -2.06
C GLU A 52 -14.17 -16.18 -1.82
N ARG A 53 -14.95 -16.78 -2.70
CA ARG A 53 -16.41 -16.88 -2.62
C ARG A 53 -16.84 -18.25 -3.14
N ASN A 54 -17.54 -19.02 -2.31
CA ASN A 54 -18.06 -20.34 -2.66
C ASN A 54 -16.98 -21.25 -3.30
N ASP A 55 -15.84 -21.38 -2.63
CA ASP A 55 -14.67 -22.16 -3.07
C ASP A 55 -13.97 -21.67 -4.36
N SER A 56 -14.46 -20.58 -4.96
CA SER A 56 -13.86 -19.94 -6.13
C SER A 56 -13.03 -18.74 -5.71
N ILE A 57 -11.81 -18.63 -6.23
CA ILE A 57 -10.90 -17.53 -5.91
C ILE A 57 -10.79 -16.61 -7.11
N PHE A 58 -11.11 -15.34 -6.89
CA PHE A 58 -11.01 -14.28 -7.89
C PHE A 58 -9.91 -13.31 -7.50
N TYR A 59 -9.24 -12.75 -8.50
CA TYR A 59 -8.25 -11.72 -8.28
C TYR A 59 -8.47 -10.51 -9.20
N LEU A 60 -7.93 -9.40 -8.75
CA LEU A 60 -7.94 -8.11 -9.40
C LEU A 60 -6.56 -7.49 -9.19
N THR A 61 -5.94 -7.00 -10.26
CA THR A 61 -4.66 -6.28 -10.17
C THR A 61 -4.84 -4.82 -10.50
N VAL A 62 -4.10 -4.01 -9.76
CA VAL A 62 -4.20 -2.56 -9.77
C VAL A 62 -2.79 -2.00 -9.81
N TYR A 63 -2.58 -1.04 -10.69
CA TYR A 63 -1.33 -0.30 -10.80
C TYR A 63 -1.56 1.19 -10.67
N SER A 64 -0.72 1.85 -9.87
CA SER A 64 -0.75 3.30 -9.68
C SER A 64 0.67 3.85 -9.71
N MET A 65 0.89 4.81 -10.61
CA MET A 65 2.05 5.69 -10.54
C MET A 65 1.70 6.93 -9.72
N CYS A 66 2.67 7.40 -8.94
CA CYS A 66 2.62 8.60 -8.13
C CYS A 66 1.48 8.65 -7.11
N ARG A 67 1.83 8.65 -5.82
CA ARG A 67 0.91 9.08 -4.77
C ARG A 67 0.51 10.55 -5.01
N GLU A 68 -0.76 10.83 -5.28
CA GLU A 68 -1.24 12.20 -5.44
C GLU A 68 -1.32 12.92 -4.08
N LEU A 69 -0.71 14.11 -4.02
CA LEU A 69 -0.87 15.06 -2.91
C LEU A 69 -2.03 15.99 -3.29
N ILE A 70 -3.17 15.89 -2.61
CA ILE A 70 -4.28 16.84 -2.77
C ILE A 70 -4.22 17.83 -1.62
N ILE A 71 -4.08 19.11 -1.94
CA ILE A 71 -4.20 20.19 -0.94
C ILE A 71 -5.71 20.39 -0.72
N GLN A 72 -6.19 20.27 0.52
CA GLN A 72 -7.54 20.74 0.84
C GLN A 72 -7.53 22.26 0.89
N GLU A 73 -8.22 22.91 -0.05
CA GLU A 73 -8.35 24.37 -0.14
C GLU A 73 -9.05 24.99 1.09
N ASP A 74 -9.79 24.20 1.89
CA ASP A 74 -10.64 24.71 2.99
C ASP A 74 -10.01 24.62 4.40
N SER A 75 -8.73 24.25 4.52
CA SER A 75 -8.07 24.19 5.84
C SER A 75 -7.19 25.42 6.07
N ILE A 76 -7.46 26.13 7.17
CA ILE A 76 -6.74 27.34 7.62
C ILE A 76 -5.22 27.08 7.87
N GLU A 77 -4.79 25.82 7.82
CA GLU A 77 -3.39 25.38 7.97
C GLU A 77 -2.82 24.61 6.75
N GLY A 78 -3.52 24.54 5.61
CA GLY A 78 -2.97 23.89 4.41
C GLY A 78 -2.64 22.41 4.63
N ASN A 79 -3.57 21.65 5.22
CA ASN A 79 -3.44 20.21 5.40
C ASN A 79 -3.40 19.52 4.03
N VAL A 80 -2.21 19.08 3.64
CA VAL A 80 -2.00 18.22 2.46
C VAL A 80 -2.57 16.84 2.78
N ILE A 81 -3.65 16.46 2.12
CA ILE A 81 -4.20 15.11 2.20
C ILE A 81 -3.63 14.30 1.05
N ILE A 82 -2.93 13.23 1.40
CA ILE A 82 -2.44 12.25 0.43
C ILE A 82 -3.64 11.41 -0.02
N GLN A 83 -4.10 11.57 -1.26
CA GLN A 83 -5.15 10.73 -1.85
C GLN A 83 -4.61 10.05 -3.10
N ASN A 84 -4.70 8.71 -3.16
CA ASN A 84 -4.39 7.96 -4.36
C ASN A 84 -5.54 8.16 -5.38
N ARG A 85 -5.34 8.92 -6.48
CA ARG A 85 -6.36 9.05 -7.55
C ARG A 85 -5.93 8.36 -8.85
N LYS A 86 -6.90 7.61 -9.41
CA LYS A 86 -6.95 6.91 -10.71
C LYS A 86 -5.67 6.20 -11.16
N THR A 87 -5.58 4.97 -10.67
CA THR A 87 -4.89 3.80 -11.19
C THR A 87 -4.82 3.75 -12.73
N GLU A 88 -3.63 3.96 -13.27
CA GLU A 88 -3.37 3.95 -14.72
C GLU A 88 -3.42 2.53 -15.33
N GLY A 89 -3.45 1.48 -14.50
CA GLY A 89 -3.46 0.09 -14.95
C GLY A 89 -4.41 -0.81 -14.18
N ASN A 90 -5.66 -0.38 -13.93
CA ASN A 90 -6.67 -1.32 -13.46
C ASN A 90 -6.97 -2.35 -14.54
N SER A 91 -6.70 -3.63 -14.26
CA SER A 91 -7.54 -4.68 -14.85
C SER A 91 -8.95 -4.42 -14.33
N SER A 92 -9.86 -3.82 -15.08
CA SER A 92 -11.20 -3.50 -14.55
C SER A 92 -12.04 -4.75 -14.24
N ALA A 93 -11.58 -5.93 -14.66
CA ALA A 93 -12.27 -7.19 -14.48
C ALA A 93 -11.66 -8.06 -13.36
N TRP A 94 -12.54 -8.59 -12.51
CA TRP A 94 -12.21 -9.71 -11.64
C TRP A 94 -11.98 -10.96 -12.48
N THR A 95 -10.86 -11.62 -12.28
CA THR A 95 -10.46 -12.81 -13.03
C THR A 95 -10.49 -14.03 -12.11
N LEU A 96 -11.06 -15.15 -12.56
CA LEU A 96 -11.03 -16.41 -11.83
C LEU A 96 -9.61 -16.99 -11.87
N LEU A 97 -9.08 -17.39 -10.72
CA LEU A 97 -7.80 -18.10 -10.64
C LEU A 97 -7.96 -19.58 -11.02
N ASP A 98 -6.95 -20.11 -11.70
CA ASP A 98 -6.79 -21.55 -11.87
C ASP A 98 -6.50 -22.26 -10.54
N SER A 99 -6.53 -23.60 -10.54
CA SER A 99 -6.32 -24.42 -9.35
C SER A 99 -4.93 -24.29 -8.74
N GLU A 100 -3.90 -24.05 -9.56
CA GLU A 100 -2.52 -23.93 -9.11
C GLU A 100 -2.36 -22.63 -8.31
N LYS A 101 -2.73 -21.50 -8.89
CA LYS A 101 -2.72 -20.19 -8.23
C LYS A 101 -3.67 -20.14 -7.04
N SER A 102 -4.83 -20.79 -7.13
CA SER A 102 -5.75 -20.92 -5.99
C SER A 102 -5.11 -21.62 -4.79
N THR A 103 -4.24 -22.60 -5.03
CA THR A 103 -3.49 -23.28 -3.96
C THR A 103 -2.48 -22.34 -3.31
N ILE A 104 -1.79 -21.52 -4.11
CA ILE A 104 -0.88 -20.48 -3.61
C ILE A 104 -1.62 -19.49 -2.72
N VAL A 105 -2.80 -19.01 -3.14
CA VAL A 105 -3.64 -18.11 -2.32
C VAL A 105 -4.03 -18.74 -0.98
N LYS A 106 -4.44 -20.00 -0.97
CA LYS A 106 -4.80 -20.71 0.28
C LYS A 106 -3.60 -20.84 1.22
N ASN A 107 -2.40 -21.08 0.69
CA ASN A 107 -1.17 -21.10 1.49
C ASN A 107 -0.78 -19.70 1.99
N LEU A 108 -0.94 -18.69 1.14
CA LEU A 108 -0.71 -17.29 1.49
C LEU A 108 -1.63 -16.81 2.61
N LYS A 109 -2.92 -17.13 2.55
CA LYS A 109 -3.87 -16.87 3.64
C LYS A 109 -3.36 -17.45 4.96
N LYS A 110 -3.02 -18.75 4.97
CA LYS A 110 -2.50 -19.43 6.16
C LYS A 110 -1.21 -18.79 6.67
N ALA A 111 -0.32 -18.38 5.79
CA ALA A 111 0.91 -17.70 6.19
C ALA A 111 0.62 -16.35 6.86
N ILE A 112 -0.32 -15.56 6.34
CA ILE A 112 -0.75 -14.28 6.95
C ILE A 112 -1.43 -14.52 8.31
N GLU A 113 -2.30 -15.53 8.42
CA GLU A 113 -3.00 -15.88 9.67
C GLU A 113 -2.08 -16.38 10.77
N ASN A 114 -0.94 -16.99 10.41
CA ASN A 114 0.02 -17.52 11.36
C ASN A 114 1.31 -16.69 11.45
N TYR A 115 1.36 -15.54 10.79
CA TYR A 115 2.52 -14.66 10.85
C TYR A 115 2.70 -14.08 12.25
N GLU A 116 3.93 -14.11 12.74
CA GLU A 116 4.36 -13.55 14.01
C GLU A 116 5.45 -12.53 13.73
N GLN A 117 5.56 -11.51 14.60
CA GLN A 117 6.50 -10.41 14.39
C GLN A 117 7.94 -10.92 14.34
N GLU A 118 8.59 -10.77 13.18
CA GLU A 118 10.02 -10.97 13.03
C GLU A 118 10.78 -9.68 13.37
N TYR A 119 12.07 -9.81 13.64
CA TYR A 119 12.93 -8.71 14.07
C TYR A 119 14.22 -8.68 13.25
N THR A 120 14.77 -7.48 13.08
CA THR A 120 16.03 -7.21 12.39
C THR A 120 16.94 -6.37 13.29
N SER A 121 18.26 -6.49 13.10
CA SER A 121 19.26 -5.67 13.79
C SER A 121 19.41 -4.26 13.20
N GLU A 122 18.87 -4.01 12.01
CA GLU A 122 19.02 -2.76 11.29
C GLU A 122 17.66 -2.15 10.94
N MET A 123 17.60 -0.82 10.93
CA MET A 123 16.41 -0.08 10.51
C MET A 123 16.77 0.77 9.29
N ILE A 124 16.35 0.31 8.11
CA ILE A 124 16.63 0.98 6.85
C ILE A 124 15.30 1.51 6.30
N PHE A 125 15.19 2.84 6.25
CA PHE A 125 13.98 3.56 5.81
C PHE A 125 13.94 3.84 4.30
N ASP A 126 15.03 3.55 3.59
CA ASP A 126 15.12 3.69 2.14
C ASP A 126 14.99 2.31 1.49
N GLY A 127 13.98 2.12 0.64
CA GLY A 127 13.62 0.78 0.20
C GLY A 127 12.25 0.63 -0.44
N TYR A 128 11.61 -0.49 -0.12
CA TYR A 128 10.26 -0.83 -0.55
C TYR A 128 9.35 -1.07 0.65
N MET A 129 8.06 -1.04 0.37
CA MET A 129 6.99 -1.16 1.33
C MET A 129 6.00 -2.21 0.84
N VAL A 130 5.73 -3.21 1.67
CA VAL A 130 4.65 -4.18 1.43
C VAL A 130 3.57 -4.01 2.49
N SER A 131 2.33 -3.77 2.06
CA SER A 131 1.17 -3.68 2.93
C SER A 131 0.17 -4.78 2.58
N ILE A 132 -0.28 -5.50 3.60
CA ILE A 132 -1.17 -6.65 3.48
C ILE A 132 -2.34 -6.45 4.42
N SER A 133 -3.55 -6.65 3.92
CA SER A 133 -4.78 -6.68 4.70
C SER A 133 -5.52 -7.97 4.39
N LEU A 134 -5.67 -8.84 5.39
CA LEU A 134 -6.57 -9.99 5.35
C LEU A 134 -7.84 -9.65 6.12
N LYS A 135 -8.97 -9.62 5.43
CA LYS A 135 -10.31 -9.58 6.04
C LYS A 135 -10.89 -10.98 6.01
N ASP A 136 -11.07 -11.59 7.17
CA ASP A 136 -11.78 -12.86 7.31
C ASP A 136 -13.22 -12.57 7.76
N TYR A 137 -14.17 -12.75 6.84
CA TYR A 137 -15.57 -12.41 7.06
C TYR A 137 -16.28 -13.44 7.93
N LYS A 138 -15.83 -14.70 7.90
CA LYS A 138 -16.34 -15.77 8.79
C LYS A 138 -15.96 -15.50 10.24
N GLN A 139 -14.72 -15.09 10.48
CA GLN A 139 -14.20 -14.76 11.82
C GLN A 139 -14.51 -13.32 12.25
N LYS A 140 -14.98 -12.47 11.34
CA LYS A 140 -15.23 -11.03 11.53
C LYS A 140 -14.00 -10.25 11.98
N LYS A 141 -12.83 -10.63 11.47
CA LYS A 141 -11.52 -10.07 11.85
C LYS A 141 -10.78 -9.53 10.65
N LYS A 142 -9.97 -8.52 10.91
CA LYS A 142 -9.02 -7.94 9.98
C LYS A 142 -7.63 -8.02 10.59
N ARG A 143 -6.70 -8.59 9.83
CA ARG A 143 -5.27 -8.52 10.12
C ARG A 143 -4.59 -7.64 9.09
N VAL A 144 -3.79 -6.69 9.56
CA VAL A 144 -2.94 -5.85 8.74
C VAL A 144 -1.48 -6.18 9.06
N LEU A 145 -0.72 -6.53 8.03
CA LEU A 145 0.73 -6.65 8.09
C LEU A 145 1.30 -5.52 7.25
N ASN A 146 2.26 -4.79 7.79
CA ASN A 146 3.05 -3.89 6.98
C ASN A 146 4.51 -4.20 7.18
N PHE A 147 5.21 -4.50 6.10
CA PHE A 147 6.63 -4.74 6.08
C PHE A 147 7.32 -3.49 5.58
N TYR A 148 8.05 -2.85 6.49
CA TYR A 148 8.78 -1.61 6.27
C TYR A 148 10.21 -1.82 6.78
N ASN A 149 11.09 -2.36 5.95
CA ASN A 149 12.54 -2.41 6.15
C ASN A 149 13.19 -3.15 4.96
N THR A 150 14.44 -2.85 4.63
CA THR A 150 15.18 -3.59 3.59
C THR A 150 16.17 -4.63 4.12
N ASP A 151 16.44 -4.67 5.44
CA ASP A 151 17.19 -5.81 5.99
C ASP A 151 16.30 -7.04 6.09
N ILE A 152 16.50 -7.95 5.13
CA ILE A 152 15.74 -9.19 4.98
C ILE A 152 16.44 -10.42 5.57
N SER A 153 17.60 -10.25 6.22
CA SER A 153 18.53 -11.34 6.54
C SER A 153 17.93 -12.40 7.48
N TYR A 154 16.94 -12.03 8.29
CA TYR A 154 16.36 -12.92 9.33
C TYR A 154 14.82 -12.90 9.38
N VAL A 155 14.18 -12.46 8.29
CA VAL A 155 12.71 -12.26 8.23
C VAL A 155 12.07 -13.23 7.22
N HIS A 156 12.41 -14.50 7.36
CA HIS A 156 12.08 -15.53 6.37
C HIS A 156 10.57 -15.74 6.20
N LYS A 157 9.76 -15.57 7.25
CA LYS A 157 8.30 -15.71 7.14
C LYS A 157 7.71 -14.55 6.33
N ALA A 158 8.17 -13.32 6.57
CA ALA A 158 7.76 -12.16 5.79
C ALA A 158 8.15 -12.32 4.31
N MET A 159 9.40 -12.73 4.04
CA MET A 159 9.87 -12.98 2.67
C MET A 159 9.09 -14.10 1.96
N ALA A 160 8.67 -15.14 2.69
CA ALA A 160 7.85 -16.21 2.12
C ALA A 160 6.45 -15.70 1.71
N ILE A 161 5.86 -14.80 2.50
CA ILE A 161 4.60 -14.13 2.17
C ILE A 161 4.77 -13.27 0.92
N GLU A 162 5.82 -12.43 0.86
CA GLU A 162 6.13 -11.60 -0.29
C GLU A 162 6.35 -12.41 -1.56
N LYS A 163 7.11 -13.52 -1.47
CA LYS A 163 7.34 -14.40 -2.62
C LYS A 163 6.06 -15.04 -3.16
N MET A 164 5.15 -15.46 -2.28
CA MET A 164 3.84 -15.98 -2.71
C MET A 164 3.01 -14.88 -3.37
N MET A 165 3.03 -13.66 -2.82
CA MET A 165 2.38 -12.50 -3.42
C MET A 165 2.93 -12.21 -4.82
N ASP A 166 4.25 -12.12 -4.98
CA ASP A 166 4.89 -11.84 -6.27
C ASP A 166 4.56 -12.90 -7.32
N SER A 167 4.46 -14.17 -6.93
CA SER A 167 4.06 -15.26 -7.83
C SER A 167 2.62 -15.15 -8.36
N LEU A 168 1.77 -14.38 -7.67
CA LEU A 168 0.38 -14.13 -8.07
C LEU A 168 0.25 -12.87 -8.93
N GLN A 169 1.23 -11.97 -8.90
CA GLN A 169 1.18 -10.72 -9.64
C GLN A 169 1.70 -10.89 -11.09
N PRO A 170 1.08 -10.19 -12.06
CA PRO A 170 1.71 -9.98 -13.35
C PRO A 170 3.07 -9.27 -13.18
N PRO A 171 4.00 -9.50 -14.12
CA PRO A 171 5.25 -8.74 -14.16
C PRO A 171 4.94 -7.23 -14.31
N ARG A 172 5.82 -6.37 -13.80
CA ARG A 172 5.59 -4.90 -13.77
C ARG A 172 5.37 -4.33 -15.16
N GLU A 173 6.04 -4.90 -16.15
CA GLU A 173 5.97 -4.55 -17.57
C GLU A 173 4.58 -4.76 -18.17
N ALA A 174 3.72 -5.56 -17.52
CA ALA A 174 2.32 -5.70 -17.91
C ALA A 174 1.49 -4.43 -17.60
N PHE A 175 1.99 -3.56 -16.72
CA PHE A 175 1.28 -2.36 -16.27
C PHE A 175 1.85 -1.06 -16.83
N THR A 176 3.16 -1.00 -17.04
CA THR A 176 3.84 0.21 -17.48
C THR A 176 5.05 -0.12 -18.34
N SER A 177 5.35 0.76 -19.31
CA SER A 177 6.59 0.73 -20.09
C SER A 177 7.69 1.62 -19.50
N PHE A 178 7.39 2.43 -18.49
CA PHE A 178 8.37 3.31 -17.85
C PHE A 178 9.30 2.51 -16.94
N SER A 179 10.60 2.81 -16.96
CA SER A 179 11.55 2.35 -15.95
C SER A 179 11.24 2.94 -14.56
N TYR A 180 11.82 2.37 -13.51
CA TYR A 180 11.66 2.88 -12.14
C TYR A 180 12.10 4.35 -12.01
N ASP A 181 13.23 4.72 -12.62
CA ASP A 181 13.77 6.10 -12.56
C ASP A 181 12.87 7.10 -13.31
N GLU A 182 12.25 6.68 -14.41
CA GLU A 182 11.29 7.51 -15.14
C GLU A 182 10.03 7.75 -14.32
N VAL A 183 9.51 6.72 -13.64
CA VAL A 183 8.37 6.87 -12.71
C VAL A 183 8.75 7.81 -11.57
N ALA A 184 9.89 7.58 -10.91
CA ALA A 184 10.34 8.42 -9.81
C ALA A 184 10.52 9.89 -10.23
N SER A 185 11.13 10.14 -11.40
CA SER A 185 11.33 11.48 -11.93
C SER A 185 10.01 12.19 -12.23
N LYS A 186 9.07 11.49 -12.88
CA LYS A 186 7.72 12.02 -13.15
C LYS A 186 6.96 12.35 -11.87
N CYS A 187 7.05 11.48 -10.86
CA CYS A 187 6.38 11.70 -9.59
C CYS A 187 7.01 12.87 -8.82
N ALA A 188 8.34 12.97 -8.80
CA ALA A 188 9.05 14.09 -8.18
C ALA A 188 8.72 15.44 -8.86
N GLU A 189 8.65 15.48 -10.19
CA GLU A 189 8.23 16.68 -10.94
C GLU A 189 6.81 17.10 -10.55
N LYS A 190 5.86 16.15 -10.54
CA LYS A 190 4.47 16.40 -10.15
C LYS A 190 4.36 16.92 -8.72
N GLN A 191 5.12 16.35 -7.78
CA GLN A 191 5.18 16.83 -6.40
C GLN A 191 5.75 18.26 -6.32
N ASN A 192 6.82 18.54 -7.06
CA ASN A 192 7.41 19.88 -7.10
C ASN A 192 6.42 20.92 -7.67
N ASP A 193 5.64 20.57 -8.68
CA ASP A 193 4.62 21.46 -9.24
C ASP A 193 3.49 21.75 -8.26
N ILE A 194 3.04 20.74 -7.50
CA ILE A 194 2.08 20.91 -6.41
C ILE A 194 2.65 21.85 -5.34
N MET A 195 3.90 21.65 -4.91
CA MET A 195 4.56 22.51 -3.92
C MET A 195 4.73 23.95 -4.41
N ARG A 196 5.03 24.15 -5.70
CA ARG A 196 5.07 25.48 -6.32
C ARG A 196 3.69 26.14 -6.33
N ALA A 197 2.63 25.37 -6.60
CA ALA A 197 1.26 25.87 -6.56
C ALA A 197 0.85 26.31 -5.14
N VAL A 198 1.13 25.50 -4.12
CA VAL A 198 0.91 25.87 -2.70
C VAL A 198 1.61 27.19 -2.38
N LYS A 199 2.88 27.30 -2.74
CA LYS A 199 3.67 28.49 -2.44
C LYS A 199 3.09 29.75 -3.10
N LYS A 200 2.55 29.64 -4.32
CA LYS A 200 1.87 30.74 -5.02
C LYS A 200 0.58 31.16 -4.30
N VAL A 201 -0.26 30.22 -3.87
CA VAL A 201 -1.49 30.52 -3.11
C VAL A 201 -1.17 31.23 -1.79
N GLN A 202 -0.20 30.73 -1.03
CA GLN A 202 0.24 31.37 0.22
C GLN A 202 0.82 32.77 0.01
N THR A 203 1.44 33.05 -1.14
CA THR A 203 1.93 34.40 -1.45
C THR A 203 0.83 35.34 -1.89
N SER A 204 -0.18 34.89 -2.66
CA SER A 204 -1.33 35.73 -3.01
C SER A 204 -2.19 36.10 -1.80
N GLU A 205 -2.48 35.17 -0.90
CA GLU A 205 -3.28 35.44 0.31
C GLU A 205 -2.60 36.45 1.25
N ASN A 206 -1.28 36.37 1.38
CA ASN A 206 -0.49 37.34 2.15
C ASN A 206 -0.47 38.74 1.50
N THR A 207 -0.60 38.82 0.17
CA THR A 207 -0.64 40.10 -0.54
C THR A 207 -2.00 40.77 -0.38
N ASP A 208 -3.09 40.00 -0.41
CA ASP A 208 -4.46 40.49 -0.22
C ASP A 208 -4.74 40.92 1.24
N THR A 209 -4.13 40.25 2.23
CA THR A 209 -4.22 40.70 3.64
C THR A 209 -3.43 41.97 3.93
N LEU A 210 -2.37 42.25 3.17
CA LEU A 210 -1.59 43.48 3.29
C LEU A 210 -2.28 44.67 2.62
N GLN A 211 -3.09 44.46 1.58
CA GLN A 211 -3.89 45.52 0.97
C GLN A 211 -5.11 45.90 1.82
N ASN A 212 -5.81 44.92 2.42
CA ASN A 212 -6.99 45.20 3.26
C ASN A 212 -6.69 45.77 4.66
N LYS A 213 -5.42 45.90 5.05
CA LYS A 213 -5.02 46.58 6.31
C LYS A 213 -4.57 48.04 6.12
N ASN A 214 -4.56 48.52 4.88
CA ASN A 214 -4.13 49.87 4.51
C ASN A 214 -5.28 50.73 3.96
N GLU A 215 -6.54 50.33 4.18
CA GLU A 215 -7.73 51.18 4.00
C GLU A 215 -8.26 51.71 5.34
#